data_AF-A0A822G9I6-F1
#
_entry.id   AF-A0A822G9I6-F1
#
_cell.length_a   1.000
_cell.length_b   1.000
_cell.length_c   1.000
_cell.angle_alpha   90.00
_cell.angle_beta   90.00
_cell.angle_gamma   90.00
#
_symmetry.space_group_name_H-M   'P 1'
#
loop_
_entity.id
_entity.type
_entity.pdbx_description
1 polymer ?
#
loop_
_entity_poly.entity_id
_entity_poly.type
_entity_poly.pdbx_seq_one_letter_code
_entity_poly.pdbx_strand_id
1 'polypeptide(L)' 'IYWPALLMGLDLELPRQIVVHGHWLKDDKKMSKSVGNVIDPCDLLMKLQCDGVRYCLLREDVLSQDANFNEYKMKKYLNA' A
#
# COMPACT_ATOMS: atom_id res chain seq x y z
N ILE A 1 -6.18 7.43 -17.77
CA ILE A 1 -6.93 8.12 -18.86
C ILE A 1 -6.51 9.58 -18.96
N TYR A 2 -6.81 10.43 -17.98
CA TYR A 2 -6.54 11.87 -18.08
C TYR A 2 -5.07 12.24 -18.20
N TRP A 3 -4.19 11.58 -17.44
CA TRP A 3 -2.77 11.93 -17.44
C TRP A 3 -2.10 11.79 -18.83
N PRO A 4 -2.20 10.65 -19.53
CA PRO A 4 -1.72 10.55 -20.91
C PRO A 4 -2.35 11.56 -21.87
N ALA A 5 -3.64 11.87 -21.73
CA ALA A 5 -4.32 12.83 -22.60
C ALA A 5 -3.75 14.25 -22.45
N LEU A 6 -3.42 14.66 -21.22
CA LEU A 6 -2.78 15.95 -20.97
C LEU A 6 -1.36 16.01 -21.56
N LEU A 7 -0.59 14.93 -21.45
CA LEU A 7 0.76 14.86 -22.00
C LEU A 7 0.75 14.96 -23.53
N MET A 8 -0.19 14.29 -24.20
CA MET A 8 -0.38 14.41 -25.65
C MET A 8 -0.72 15.84 -26.07
N GLY A 9 -1.59 16.52 -25.32
CA GLY A 9 -1.96 17.92 -25.61
C GLY A 9 -0.81 18.92 -25.41
N LEU A 10 0.23 18.53 -24.68
CA LEU A 10 1.44 19.33 -24.41
C LEU A 10 2.68 18.85 -25.20
N ASP A 11 2.53 17.84 -26.06
CA ASP A 11 3.63 17.20 -26.79
C ASP A 11 4.77 16.68 -25.88
N LEU A 12 4.39 16.06 -24.75
CA LEU A 12 5.32 15.51 -23.76
C LEU A 12 5.42 13.97 -23.85
N GLU A 13 6.54 13.42 -23.37
CA GLU A 13 6.76 11.96 -23.34
C GLU A 13 5.72 11.26 -22.46
N LEU A 14 5.17 10.15 -22.97
CA LEU A 14 4.20 9.33 -22.26
C LEU A 14 4.87 8.38 -21.27
N PRO A 15 4.20 8.03 -20.15
CA PRO A 15 4.72 7.01 -19.25
C PRO A 15 4.84 5.66 -19.95
N ARG A 16 5.99 5.00 -19.78
CA ARG A 16 6.24 3.65 -20.35
C ARG A 16 5.42 2.56 -19.67
N GLN A 17 5.13 2.73 -18.39
CA GLN A 17 4.38 1.78 -17.58
C GLN A 17 3.65 2.50 -16.45
N ILE A 18 2.44 2.03 -16.15
CA ILE A 18 1.67 2.44 -14.99
C ILE A 18 1.38 1.16 -14.19
N VAL A 19 1.98 1.04 -13.00
CA VAL A 19 1.70 -0.05 -12.07
C VAL A 19 0.62 0.43 -11.11
N VAL A 20 -0.48 -0.33 -11.06
CA VAL A 20 -1.60 -0.07 -10.15
C VAL A 20 -1.66 -1.24 -9.18
N HIS A 21 -1.74 -0.94 -7.89
CA HIS A 21 -1.87 -1.93 -6.82
C HIS A 21 -3.26 -1.86 -6.18
N GLY A 22 -3.66 -2.93 -5.49
CA GLY A 22 -4.88 -2.98 -4.70
C GLY A 22 -4.83 -2.08 -3.46
N HIS A 23 -5.94 -2.00 -2.75
CA HIS A 23 -6.02 -1.28 -1.49
C HIS A 23 -5.59 -2.14 -0.32
N TRP A 24 -4.92 -1.51 0.63
CA TRP A 24 -4.83 -2.06 1.97
C TRP A 24 -6.14 -1.87 2.73
N LEU A 25 -6.63 -2.98 3.28
CA LEU A 25 -7.81 -3.03 4.12
C LEU A 25 -7.40 -3.15 5.59
N LYS A 26 -8.30 -2.74 6.49
CA LYS A 26 -8.24 -3.04 7.91
C LYS A 26 -9.56 -3.68 8.29
N ASP A 27 -9.52 -4.88 8.87
CA ASP A 27 -10.71 -5.64 9.25
C ASP A 27 -11.69 -5.79 8.05
N ASP A 28 -11.14 -6.11 6.88
CA ASP A 28 -11.84 -6.25 5.58
C ASP A 28 -12.59 -4.99 5.11
N LYS A 29 -12.24 -3.83 5.67
CA LYS A 29 -12.79 -2.53 5.28
C LYS A 29 -11.71 -1.64 4.69
N LYS A 30 -12.06 -0.92 3.62
CA LYS A 30 -11.17 0.07 3.02
C LYS A 30 -10.76 1.11 4.06
N MET A 31 -9.46 1.35 4.18
CA MET A 31 -8.95 2.41 5.05
C MET A 31 -9.37 3.79 4.55
N SER A 32 -9.79 4.64 5.48
CA SER A 32 -10.18 6.02 5.20
C SER A 32 -9.86 6.92 6.39
N LYS A 33 -9.24 8.06 6.09
CA LYS A 33 -8.93 9.10 7.08
C LYS A 33 -10.20 9.67 7.71
N SER A 34 -11.28 9.84 6.95
CA SER A 34 -12.55 10.36 7.48
C SER A 34 -13.28 9.37 8.37
N VAL A 35 -13.13 8.06 8.10
CA VAL A 35 -13.70 6.98 8.93
C VAL A 35 -12.84 6.72 10.17
N GLY A 36 -11.57 7.13 10.16
CA GLY A 36 -10.65 6.95 11.29
C GLY A 36 -10.13 5.52 11.43
N ASN A 37 -10.26 4.68 10.40
CA ASN A 37 -9.80 3.28 10.41
C ASN A 37 -8.44 3.07 9.74
N VAL A 38 -7.63 4.13 9.60
CA VAL A 38 -6.29 4.06 9.01
C VAL A 38 -5.30 3.48 10.02
N ILE A 39 -4.30 2.75 9.52
CA ILE A 39 -3.12 2.36 10.28
C ILE A 39 -2.01 3.36 9.97
N ASP A 40 -1.45 3.99 11.00
CA ASP A 40 -0.33 4.90 10.83
C ASP A 40 0.98 4.09 10.67
N PRO A 41 1.69 4.23 9.53
CA PRO A 41 2.99 3.58 9.35
C PRO A 41 4.02 4.02 10.40
N CYS A 42 3.97 5.27 10.87
CA CYS A 42 4.90 5.77 11.89
C CYS A 42 4.71 5.06 13.23
N ASP A 43 3.46 4.80 13.62
CA ASP A 43 3.16 4.00 14.81
C ASP A 43 3.65 2.56 14.66
N LEU A 44 3.56 2.02 13.43
CA LEU A 44 4.05 0.68 13.13
C LEU A 44 5.58 0.60 13.25
N LEU A 45 6.30 1.64 12.84
CA LEU A 45 7.76 1.75 12.94
C LEU A 45 8.25 1.87 14.38
N MET A 46 7.43 2.35 15.31
CA MET A 46 7.76 2.33 16.75
C MET A 46 7.71 0.92 17.34
N LYS A 47 6.91 0.01 16.73
CA LYS A 47 6.72 -1.37 17.20
C LYS A 47 7.58 -2.38 16.46
N LEU A 48 7.88 -2.12 15.19
CA LEU A 48 8.58 -3.03 14.29
C LEU A 48 9.70 -2.28 13.57
N GLN A 49 10.79 -3.00 13.27
CA GLN A 49 11.88 -2.42 12.48
C GLN A 49 11.41 -2.04 11.07
N CYS A 50 12.03 -1.00 10.51
CA CYS A 50 11.63 -0.45 9.21
C CYS A 50 11.63 -1.48 8.08
N ASP A 51 12.66 -2.33 8.03
CA ASP A 51 12.76 -3.38 7.02
C ASP A 51 11.73 -4.49 7.24
N GLY A 52 11.38 -4.75 8.49
CA GLY A 52 10.31 -5.69 8.82
C GLY A 52 8.95 -5.23 8.31
N VAL A 53 8.64 -3.93 8.46
CA VAL A 53 7.43 -3.33 7.90
C VAL A 53 7.41 -3.43 6.38
N ARG A 54 8.49 -3.02 5.70
CA ARG A 54 8.60 -3.08 4.23
C ARG A 54 8.44 -4.50 3.70
N TYR A 55 9.14 -5.45 4.33
CA TYR A 55 9.09 -6.85 3.94
C TYR A 55 7.67 -7.40 4.03
N CYS A 56 6.97 -7.13 5.14
CA CYS A 56 5.61 -7.62 5.33
C CYS A 56 4.62 -7.00 4.33
N LEU A 57 4.74 -5.70 4.04
CA LEU A 57 3.90 -5.04 3.04
C LEU A 57 4.09 -5.67 1.66
N LEU A 58 5.33 -5.86 1.23
CA LEU A 58 5.63 -6.46 -0.08
C LEU A 58 5.33 -7.95 -0.16
N ARG A 59 5.32 -8.66 0.97
CA ARG A 59 5.04 -10.10 1.03
C ARG A 59 3.56 -10.43 1.01
N GLU A 60 2.73 -9.65 1.71
CA GLU A 60 1.28 -9.89 1.78
C GLU A 60 0.51 -9.25 0.61
N ASP A 61 1.03 -8.17 0.02
CA ASP A 61 0.38 -7.49 -1.08
C ASP A 61 0.51 -8.27 -2.40
N VAL A 62 -0.55 -8.26 -3.19
CA VAL A 62 -0.58 -8.78 -4.56
C VAL A 62 -1.18 -7.70 -5.43
N LEU A 63 -0.44 -7.17 -6.40
CA LEU A 63 -0.82 -5.97 -7.17
C LEU A 63 -2.26 -5.99 -7.71
N SER A 64 -2.79 -7.15 -8.09
CA SER A 64 -4.13 -7.29 -8.65
C SER A 64 -5.28 -7.34 -7.64
N GLN A 65 -5.00 -7.44 -6.33
CA GLN A 65 -6.00 -7.69 -5.29
C GLN A 65 -5.80 -6.80 -4.07
N ASP A 66 -6.88 -6.56 -3.34
CA ASP A 66 -6.80 -5.86 -2.06
C ASP A 66 -6.18 -6.79 -0.99
N ALA A 67 -5.35 -6.22 -0.13
CA ALA A 67 -4.67 -6.94 0.95
C ALA A 67 -5.18 -6.49 2.30
N ASN A 68 -5.57 -7.42 3.17
CA ASN A 68 -6.02 -7.08 4.52
C ASN A 68 -4.82 -7.04 5.49
N PHE A 69 -4.66 -5.92 6.18
CA PHE A 69 -3.62 -5.74 7.16
C PHE A 69 -3.85 -6.63 8.39
N ASN A 70 -2.80 -7.34 8.82
CA ASN A 70 -2.85 -8.20 9.98
C ASN A 70 -1.54 -8.14 10.77
N GLU A 71 -1.54 -7.38 11.87
CA GLU A 71 -0.35 -7.19 12.72
C GLU A 71 0.18 -8.50 13.30
N TYR A 72 -0.71 -9.46 13.61
CA TYR A 72 -0.32 -10.77 14.13
C TYR A 72 0.50 -11.56 13.10
N LYS A 73 0.07 -11.58 11.83
CA LYS A 73 0.86 -12.19 10.75
C LYS A 73 2.23 -11.52 10.60
N MET A 74 2.28 -10.19 10.67
CA MET A 74 3.54 -9.44 10.53
C MET A 74 4.53 -9.82 11.64
N LYS A 75 4.09 -9.84 12.90
CA LYS A 75 4.92 -10.29 14.04
C LYS A 75 5.45 -11.70 13.84
N LYS A 76 4.59 -12.62 13.39
CA LYS A 76 4.98 -13.99 13.05
C LYS A 76 6.05 -14.05 11.96
N TYR A 77 5.96 -13.23 10.91
CA TYR A 77 6.99 -13.19 9.86
C TYR A 77 8.34 -12.66 10.33
N LEU A 78 8.32 -11.77 11.31
CA LEU A 78 9.51 -11.14 11.85
C LEU A 78 10.09 -11.89 13.05
N ASN A 79 9.47 -13.00 13.46
CA ASN A 79 9.77 -13.73 14.70
C ASN A 79 9.86 -12.79 15.92
N ALA A 80 8.97 -11.80 15.94
CA ALA A 80 8.93 -10.72 16.93
C ALA A 80 7.68 -10.82 17.82
#